data_AF-A0A0F9IIG3-F1
#
_entry.id   AF-A0A0F9IIG3-F1
#
_cell.length_a   1.000
_cell.length_b   1.000
_cell.length_c   1.000
_cell.angle_alpha   90.00
_cell.angle_beta   90.00
_cell.angle_gamma   90.00
#
_symmetry.space_group_name_H-M   'P 1'
#
loop_
_entity.id
_entity.type
_entity.pdbx_description
1 polymer ?
#
loop_
_entity_poly.entity_id
_entity_poly.type
_entity_poly.pdbx_seq_one_letter_code
_entity_poly.pdbx_strand_id
1 'polypeptide(L)'
;PKLARIHAILRDNVQLYIRYNNHGEYSYTIIFSKTSLDRSRFDNYDDRWEVSTRPHHFHPRKKKNAIQSNMTGNPEEDMSYLCDLILSSRLYDIEKS
;
A
#
# COMPACT_ATOMS: atom_id res chain seq x y z
N PRO A 1 16.98 6.30 -15.84
CA PRO A 1 16.02 5.17 -15.84
C PRO A 1 14.61 5.67 -15.45
N LYS A 2 13.60 5.37 -16.25
CA LYS A 2 12.20 5.69 -15.92
C LYS A 2 11.86 4.86 -14.68
N LEU A 3 11.62 5.51 -13.54
CA LEU A 3 11.31 4.86 -12.26
C LEU A 3 10.31 3.70 -12.47
N ALA A 4 10.64 2.52 -11.93
CA ALA A 4 9.82 1.33 -12.14
C ALA A 4 8.40 1.59 -11.59
N ARG A 5 7.41 1.45 -12.47
CA ARG A 5 6.00 1.62 -12.14
C ARG A 5 5.24 0.40 -12.61
N ILE A 6 4.56 -0.25 -11.66
CA ILE A 6 3.56 -1.28 -11.97
C ILE A 6 2.20 -0.60 -11.86
N HIS A 7 1.36 -0.82 -12.87
CA HIS A 7 -0.06 -0.53 -12.83
C HIS A 7 -0.80 -1.77 -13.29
N ALA A 8 -1.61 -2.34 -12.40
CA ALA A 8 -2.46 -3.48 -12.67
C ALA A 8 -3.92 -3.12 -12.42
N ILE A 9 -4.81 -3.70 -13.22
CA ILE A 9 -6.26 -3.60 -13.05
C ILE A 9 -6.76 -5.04 -12.83
N LEU A 10 -7.38 -5.27 -11.67
CA LEU A 10 -7.96 -6.56 -11.31
C LEU A 10 -9.33 -6.75 -11.98
N ARG A 11 -9.87 -7.98 -11.96
CA ARG A 11 -11.13 -8.33 -12.65
C ARG A 11 -12.35 -7.55 -12.16
N ASP A 12 -12.32 -7.07 -10.91
CA ASP A 12 -13.36 -6.24 -10.30
C ASP A 12 -13.09 -4.73 -10.49
N ASN A 13 -12.16 -4.36 -11.37
CA ASN A 13 -11.70 -3.00 -11.65
C ASN A 13 -10.92 -2.32 -10.52
N VAL A 14 -10.54 -3.05 -9.46
CA VAL A 14 -9.61 -2.53 -8.47
C VAL A 14 -8.26 -2.25 -9.13
N GLN A 15 -7.70 -1.07 -8.87
CA GLN A 15 -6.46 -0.62 -9.48
C GLN A 15 -5.33 -0.66 -8.47
N LEU A 16 -4.26 -1.38 -8.81
CA LEU A 16 -3.02 -1.44 -8.04
C LEU A 16 -1.94 -0.63 -8.75
N TYR A 17 -1.33 0.28 -8.01
CA TYR A 17 -0.16 1.04 -8.44
C TYR A 17 0.99 0.72 -7.49
N ILE A 18 2.16 0.38 -8.03
CA ILE A 18 3.42 0.24 -7.26
C ILE A 18 4.46 1.13 -7.93
N ARG A 19 5.22 1.89 -7.13
CA ARG A 19 6.27 2.79 -7.62
C ARG A 19 7.51 2.61 -6.78
N TYR A 20 8.66 2.48 -7.44
CA TYR A 20 9.97 2.52 -6.80
C TYR A 20 10.62 3.88 -7.08
N ASN A 21 11.46 4.35 -6.16
CA ASN A 21 12.34 5.49 -6.41
C ASN A 21 13.80 5.04 -6.64
N ASN A 22 14.73 5.98 -6.75
CA ASN A 22 16.15 5.69 -7.01
C ASN A 22 16.95 5.33 -5.74
N HIS A 23 16.29 5.19 -4.59
CA HIS A 23 16.88 4.89 -3.29
C HIS A 23 16.51 3.50 -2.77
N GLY A 24 15.86 2.66 -3.59
CA GLY A 24 15.38 1.34 -3.17
C GLY A 24 14.06 1.36 -2.40
N GLU A 25 13.48 2.55 -2.21
CA GLU A 25 12.19 2.75 -1.56
C GLU A 25 11.05 2.54 -2.56
N TYR A 26 9.86 2.21 -2.06
CA TYR A 26 8.65 1.99 -2.82
C TYR A 26 7.37 2.38 -2.07
N SER A 27 6.34 2.69 -2.84
CA SER A 27 4.98 2.82 -2.33
C SER A 27 4.01 2.03 -3.19
N TYR A 28 2.88 1.65 -2.60
CA TYR A 28 1.74 1.18 -3.37
C TYR A 28 0.46 1.92 -3.03
N THR A 29 -0.46 1.94 -3.98
CA THR A 29 -1.81 2.43 -3.81
C THR A 29 -2.78 1.48 -4.48
N ILE A 30 -3.78 1.04 -3.72
CA ILE A 30 -4.88 0.19 -4.19
C ILE A 30 -6.14 1.05 -4.17
N ILE A 31 -6.76 1.25 -5.31
CA ILE A 31 -7.97 2.07 -5.46
C ILE A 31 -9.15 1.14 -5.71
N PHE A 32 -10.13 1.14 -4.79
CA PHE A 32 -11.32 0.30 -4.86
C PHE A 32 -12.47 0.98 -5.61
N SER A 33 -12.60 2.29 -5.47
CA SER A 33 -13.53 3.09 -6.26
C SER A 33 -13.06 4.54 -6.38
N LYS A 34 -13.82 5.37 -7.10
CA LYS A 34 -13.55 6.82 -7.23
C LYS A 34 -13.91 7.60 -5.96
N THR A 35 -14.56 6.97 -4.98
CA THR A 35 -14.94 7.61 -3.73
C THR A 35 -13.69 7.98 -2.94
N SER A 36 -13.69 9.17 -2.33
CA SER A 36 -12.57 9.62 -1.51
C SER A 36 -12.28 8.62 -0.38
N LEU A 37 -11.00 8.39 -0.13
CA LEU A 37 -10.48 7.41 0.84
C LEU A 37 -10.85 5.95 0.56
N ASP A 38 -11.56 5.63 -0.53
CA ASP A 38 -11.83 4.24 -0.91
C ASP A 38 -10.61 3.60 -1.59
N ARG A 39 -9.49 3.64 -0.85
CA ARG A 39 -8.16 3.24 -1.26
C ARG A 39 -7.35 2.78 -0.04
N SER A 40 -6.42 1.86 -0.26
CA SER A 40 -5.35 1.54 0.70
C SER A 40 -4.01 2.01 0.15
N ARG A 41 -3.09 2.42 1.03
CA ARG A 41 -1.74 2.82 0.62
C ARG A 41 -0.69 2.33 1.59
N PHE A 42 0.50 2.11 1.09
CA PHE A 42 1.69 1.96 1.89
C PHE A 42 2.76 2.87 1.33
N ASP A 43 3.56 3.43 2.22
CA ASP A 43 4.67 4.30 1.90
C ASP A 43 5.85 3.90 2.80
N ASN A 44 7.03 3.72 2.21
CA ASN A 44 8.26 3.40 2.95
C ASN A 44 9.31 4.53 2.90
N TYR A 45 8.92 5.75 2.55
CA TYR A 45 9.85 6.89 2.51
C TYR A 45 9.36 8.10 3.33
N ASP A 46 8.05 8.33 3.48
CA ASP A 46 7.52 9.47 4.26
C ASP A 46 7.59 9.21 5.78
N ASP A 47 8.51 9.91 6.44
CA ASP A 47 8.83 9.75 7.86
C ASP A 47 8.01 10.65 8.81
N ARG A 48 7.08 11.44 8.26
CA ARG A 48 6.36 12.48 9.00
C ARG A 48 5.19 11.96 9.84
N TRP A 49 4.85 10.69 9.70
CA TRP A 49 3.73 10.08 10.41
C TRP A 49 4.15 9.64 11.82
N GLU A 50 3.31 9.95 12.80
CA GLU A 50 3.50 9.56 14.21
C GLU A 50 3.13 8.07 14.43
N VAL A 51 3.84 7.16 13.75
CA VAL A 51 3.74 5.71 13.94
C VAL A 51 5.11 5.13 14.26
N SER A 52 5.15 4.05 15.04
CA SER A 52 6.41 3.42 15.49
C SER A 52 7.21 2.80 14.35
N THR A 53 6.57 2.42 13.25
CA THR A 53 7.20 1.77 12.09
C THR A 53 7.62 2.74 10.99
N ARG A 54 7.59 4.07 11.24
CA ARG A 54 8.09 5.06 10.28
C ARG A 54 9.51 4.73 9.76
N PRO A 55 9.80 4.96 8.46
CA PRO A 55 8.91 5.54 7.45
C PRO A 55 7.83 4.58 6.94
N HIS A 56 7.87 3.29 7.32
CA HIS A 56 6.98 2.22 6.85
C HIS A 56 5.59 2.29 7.49
N HIS A 57 4.68 3.00 6.85
CA HIS A 57 3.34 3.18 7.40
C HIS A 57 2.26 2.82 6.39
N PHE A 58 1.13 2.33 6.91
CA PHE A 58 0.01 1.88 6.10
C PHE A 58 -1.18 2.82 6.29
N HIS A 59 -1.85 3.15 5.19
CA HIS A 59 -3.10 3.91 5.15
C HIS A 59 -4.24 2.94 4.90
N PRO A 60 -5.05 2.62 5.92
CA PRO A 60 -6.17 1.71 5.78
C PRO A 60 -7.25 2.26 4.86
N ARG A 61 -8.00 1.35 4.22
CA ARG A 61 -9.16 1.70 3.40
C ARG A 61 -10.16 2.53 4.20
N LYS A 62 -10.67 3.61 3.60
CA LYS A 62 -11.65 4.54 4.18
C LYS A 62 -11.19 5.28 5.46
N LYS A 63 -9.90 5.25 5.79
CA LYS A 63 -9.31 6.00 6.91
C LYS A 63 -8.40 7.10 6.41
N LYS A 64 -8.32 8.21 7.17
CA LYS A 64 -7.40 9.33 6.89
C LYS A 64 -6.02 9.12 7.51
N ASN A 65 -5.96 8.45 8.65
CA ASN A 65 -4.75 8.33 9.46
C ASN A 65 -3.94 7.11 9.01
N ALA A 66 -2.62 7.25 9.10
CA ALA A 66 -1.71 6.11 8.99
C ALA A 66 -1.75 5.25 10.26
N ILE A 67 -1.47 3.97 10.09
CA ILE A 67 -1.26 3.00 11.16
C ILE A 67 0.11 2.34 10.98
N GLN A 68 0.52 1.59 11.99
CA GLN A 68 1.71 0.74 11.92
C GLN A 68 1.55 -0.28 10.78
N SER A 69 2.57 -0.39 9.93
CA SER A 69 2.65 -1.45 8.91
C SER A 69 3.40 -2.67 9.44
N ASN A 70 3.05 -3.86 8.94
CA ASN A 70 3.85 -5.07 9.08
C ASN A 70 4.99 -5.15 8.04
N MET A 71 4.95 -4.30 7.02
CA MET A 71 6.00 -4.22 6.01
C MET A 71 7.20 -3.44 6.54
N THR A 72 8.40 -3.88 6.18
CA THR A 72 9.68 -3.40 6.76
C THR A 72 10.46 -2.50 5.82
N GLY A 73 9.99 -2.31 4.58
CA GLY A 73 10.71 -1.64 3.52
C GLY A 73 11.59 -2.57 2.69
N ASN A 74 11.67 -3.88 3.00
CA ASN A 74 12.34 -4.88 2.17
C ASN A 74 11.40 -5.34 1.04
N PRO A 75 11.64 -4.96 -0.24
CA PRO A 75 10.72 -5.28 -1.32
C PRO A 75 10.51 -6.78 -1.56
N GLU A 76 11.49 -7.63 -1.29
CA GLU A 76 11.35 -9.08 -1.55
C GLU A 76 10.31 -9.70 -0.60
N GLU A 77 10.41 -9.38 0.69
CA GLU A 77 9.48 -9.85 1.72
C GLU A 77 8.12 -9.15 1.60
N ASP A 78 8.15 -7.84 1.44
CA ASP A 78 6.94 -7.02 1.49
C ASP A 78 6.04 -7.21 0.27
N MET A 79 6.60 -7.47 -0.92
CA MET A 79 5.80 -7.76 -2.11
C MET A 79 5.07 -9.10 -1.98
N SER A 80 5.70 -10.10 -1.34
CA SER A 80 5.03 -11.36 -1.03
C SER A 80 3.83 -11.12 -0.11
N TYR A 81 4.02 -10.33 0.96
CA TYR A 81 2.94 -9.98 1.87
C TYR A 81 1.82 -9.18 1.19
N LEU A 82 2.15 -8.27 0.27
CA LEU A 82 1.17 -7.55 -0.55
C LEU A 82 0.33 -8.50 -1.41
N CYS A 83 0.97 -9.46 -2.06
CA CYS A 83 0.28 -10.50 -2.84
C CYS A 83 -0.70 -11.28 -1.95
N ASP A 84 -0.26 -11.71 -0.76
CA ASP A 84 -1.12 -12.43 0.17
C ASP A 84 -2.32 -11.60 0.62
N LEU A 85 -2.13 -10.30 0.88
CA LEU A 85 -3.22 -9.39 1.26
C LEU A 85 -4.28 -9.23 0.15
N ILE A 86 -3.84 -9.17 -1.10
CA ILE A 86 -4.72 -9.04 -2.27
C ILE A 86 -5.45 -10.37 -2.52
N LEU A 87 -4.71 -11.48 -2.56
CA LEU A 87 -5.25 -12.81 -2.87
C LEU A 87 -6.22 -13.32 -1.80
N SER A 88 -5.98 -12.98 -0.53
CA SER A 88 -6.88 -13.37 0.56
C SER A 88 -8.08 -12.42 0.74
N SER A 89 -8.21 -11.39 -0.10
CA SER A 89 -9.23 -10.33 0.03
C SER A 89 -9.24 -9.58 1.37
N ARG A 90 -8.18 -9.70 2.20
CA ARG A 90 -8.12 -9.06 3.53
C ARG A 90 -8.21 -7.55 3.47
N LEU A 91 -7.78 -6.95 2.35
CA LEU A 91 -7.86 -5.50 2.13
C LEU A 91 -9.30 -4.98 1.99
N TYR A 92 -10.26 -5.84 1.68
CA TYR A 92 -11.68 -5.48 1.64
C TYR A 92 -12.31 -5.48 3.04
N ASP A 93 -11.77 -6.28 3.97
CA ASP A 93 -12.31 -6.48 5.31
C ASP A 93 -11.81 -5.49 6.36
N ILE A 94 -10.89 -4.57 6.01
CA ILE A 94 -10.33 -3.56 6.93
C ILE A 94 -11.41 -2.61 7.51
N GLU A 95 -12.66 -2.69 7.04
CA GLU A 95 -13.81 -2.04 7.67
C GLU A 95 -14.37 -2.76 8.91
N LYS A 96 -14.08 -4.05 9.10
CA LYS A 96 -14.77 -4.90 10.11
C LYS A 96 -14.11 -4.89 11.50
N SER A 97 -13.13 -4.02 11.73
CA SER A 97 -12.48 -3.83 13.05
C SER A 97 -12.92 -2.53 13.71
#